data_AF-A0ABD5T441-F1
#
_entry.id   AF-A0ABD5T441-F1
#
_cell.length_a   1.000
_cell.length_b   1.000
_cell.length_c   1.000
_cell.angle_alpha   90.00
_cell.angle_beta   90.00
_cell.angle_gamma   90.00
#
_symmetry.space_group_name_H-M   'P 1'
#
loop_
_entity.id
_entity.type
_entity.pdbx_description
1 polymer ?
#
loop_
_entity_poly.entity_id
_entity_poly.type
_entity_poly.pdbx_seq_one_letter_code
_entity_poly.pdbx_strand_id
1 'polypeptide(L)'
;QALGGVPLSGGANYEEHAPVTPEDADAYDIRTSLENDLEMFGDITEQLREHVQLANSLGDYATEELLREILEDVEEHGHHVEHYLEDDTLVTEGALE
;
A
#
# COMPACT_ATOMS: atom_id res chain seq x y z
N GLN A 1 -9.83 25.25 -2.41
CA GLN A 1 -11.17 24.80 -1.97
C GLN A 1 -11.11 23.28 -1.93
N ALA A 2 -11.77 22.62 -0.96
CA ALA A 2 -11.95 21.18 -1.03
C ALA A 2 -12.94 20.81 -2.16
N LEU A 3 -12.96 19.54 -2.57
CA LEU A 3 -13.72 19.03 -3.72
C LEU A 3 -15.26 19.09 -3.58
N GLY A 4 -15.79 19.45 -2.41
CA GLY A 4 -17.23 19.51 -2.15
C GLY A 4 -17.93 18.15 -2.02
N GLY A 5 -17.18 17.05 -2.06
CA GLY A 5 -17.68 15.69 -1.82
C GLY A 5 -17.89 15.37 -0.33
N VAL A 6 -18.62 14.29 -0.07
CA VAL A 6 -18.82 13.73 1.28
C VAL A 6 -17.93 12.49 1.41
N PRO A 7 -16.98 12.43 2.37
CA PRO A 7 -16.12 11.27 2.53
C PRO A 7 -16.89 10.05 3.03
N LEU A 8 -16.32 8.86 2.79
CA LEU A 8 -16.83 7.63 3.38
C LEU A 8 -16.86 7.73 4.91
N SER A 9 -17.85 7.07 5.51
CA SER A 9 -17.98 6.98 6.97
C SER A 9 -18.69 5.68 7.35
N GLY A 10 -18.28 5.11 8.49
CA GLY A 10 -18.79 3.84 9.04
C GLY A 10 -18.06 2.61 8.50
N GLY A 11 -17.80 1.63 9.37
CA GLY A 11 -16.98 0.45 9.04
C GLY A 11 -17.49 -0.35 7.82
N ALA A 12 -18.78 -0.67 7.79
CA ALA A 12 -19.38 -1.40 6.66
C ALA A 12 -19.24 -0.69 5.31
N ASN A 13 -19.24 0.66 5.32
CA ASN A 13 -19.10 1.44 4.10
C ASN A 13 -17.64 1.46 3.60
N TYR A 14 -16.66 1.44 4.52
CA TYR A 14 -15.26 1.27 4.16
C TYR A 14 -14.99 -0.11 3.59
N GLU A 15 -15.57 -1.17 4.17
CA GLU A 15 -15.43 -2.55 3.67
C GLU A 15 -16.04 -2.71 2.27
N GLU A 16 -17.22 -2.14 2.02
CA GLU A 16 -17.89 -2.17 0.70
C GLU A 16 -17.06 -1.49 -0.40
N HIS A 17 -16.33 -0.43 -0.05
CA HIS A 17 -15.52 0.36 -1.00
C HIS A 17 -14.02 0.06 -0.88
N ALA A 18 -13.64 -0.98 -0.13
CA ALA A 18 -12.24 -1.31 0.08
C ALA A 18 -11.61 -1.74 -1.26
N PRO A 19 -10.46 -1.17 -1.63
CA PRO A 19 -9.76 -1.53 -2.86
C PRO A 19 -9.02 -2.87 -2.76
N VAL A 20 -9.00 -3.48 -1.57
CA VAL A 20 -8.24 -4.67 -1.22
C VAL A 20 -9.13 -5.60 -0.39
N THR A 21 -8.84 -6.90 -0.43
CA THR A 21 -9.64 -7.89 0.31
C THR A 21 -9.21 -7.91 1.77
N PRO A 22 -10.13 -7.80 2.74
CA PRO A 22 -9.80 -8.00 4.14
C PRO A 22 -9.27 -9.41 4.39
N GLU A 23 -8.22 -9.52 5.22
CA GLU A 23 -7.73 -10.80 5.71
C GLU A 23 -8.75 -11.50 6.62
N ASP A 24 -8.56 -12.81 6.84
CA ASP A 24 -9.39 -13.56 7.77
C ASP A 24 -9.15 -13.14 9.23
N ALA A 25 -10.09 -13.48 10.11
CA ALA A 25 -10.03 -13.10 11.54
C ALA A 25 -8.97 -13.86 12.37
N ASP A 26 -8.08 -14.60 11.72
CA ASP A 26 -7.07 -15.44 12.35
C ASP A 26 -5.72 -14.73 12.47
N ALA A 27 -4.82 -15.29 13.29
CA ALA A 27 -3.46 -14.77 13.43
C ALA A 27 -2.52 -15.45 12.43
N TYR A 28 -1.88 -14.67 11.57
CA TYR A 28 -0.82 -15.12 10.67
C TYR A 28 0.54 -15.11 11.39
N ASP A 29 1.47 -15.95 10.93
CA ASP A 29 2.86 -15.74 11.28
C ASP A 29 3.39 -14.47 10.59
N ILE A 30 4.46 -13.91 11.15
CA ILE A 30 4.97 -12.60 10.70
C ILE A 30 5.38 -12.61 9.23
N ARG A 31 5.85 -13.73 8.68
CA ARG A 31 6.31 -13.77 7.30
C ARG A 31 5.12 -13.78 6.35
N THR A 32 4.13 -14.63 6.58
CA THR A 32 2.88 -14.61 5.79
C THR A 32 2.15 -13.28 5.90
N SER A 33 2.10 -12.66 7.09
CA SER A 33 1.51 -11.32 7.26
C SER A 33 2.21 -10.28 6.39
N LEU A 34 3.55 -10.26 6.38
CA LEU A 34 4.32 -9.31 5.57
C LEU A 34 4.22 -9.59 4.06
N GLU A 35 4.12 -10.86 3.66
CA GLU A 35 3.89 -11.24 2.25
C GLU A 35 2.53 -10.72 1.74
N ASN A 36 1.48 -10.87 2.54
CA ASN A 36 0.16 -10.31 2.24
C ASN A 36 0.20 -8.77 2.20
N ASP A 37 0.87 -8.13 3.16
CA ASP A 37 1.05 -6.68 3.16
C ASP A 37 1.78 -6.19 1.91
N LEU A 38 2.81 -6.90 1.45
CA LEU A 38 3.56 -6.55 0.24
C LEU A 38 2.68 -6.63 -1.01
N GLU A 39 1.83 -7.65 -1.13
CA GLU A 39 0.83 -7.76 -2.20
C GLU A 39 -0.14 -6.57 -2.16
N MET A 40 -0.67 -6.25 -0.97
CA MET A 40 -1.57 -5.12 -0.76
C MET A 40 -0.92 -3.77 -1.12
N PHE A 41 0.35 -3.55 -0.77
CA PHE A 41 1.09 -2.34 -1.15
C PHE A 41 1.23 -2.22 -2.68
N GLY A 42 1.39 -3.34 -3.39
CA GLY A 42 1.35 -3.39 -4.85
C GLY A 42 0.02 -2.90 -5.41
N ASP A 43 -1.10 -3.46 -4.95
CA ASP A 43 -2.45 -3.10 -5.40
C ASP A 43 -2.78 -1.62 -5.14
N ILE A 44 -2.38 -1.08 -3.98
CA ILE A 44 -2.58 0.33 -3.63
C ILE A 44 -1.70 1.24 -4.50
N THR A 45 -0.45 0.85 -4.76
CA THR A 45 0.48 1.58 -5.61
C THR A 45 -0.07 1.74 -7.03
N GLU A 46 -0.60 0.67 -7.62
CA GLU A 46 -1.21 0.72 -8.95
C GLU A 46 -2.40 1.69 -8.98
N GLN A 47 -3.29 1.59 -8.00
CA GLN A 47 -4.46 2.48 -7.91
C GLN A 47 -4.09 3.94 -7.71
N LEU A 48 -3.10 4.24 -6.86
CA LEU A 48 -2.62 5.61 -6.68
C LEU A 48 -2.09 6.18 -8.00
N ARG A 49 -1.30 5.40 -8.76
CA ARG A 49 -0.79 5.83 -10.07
C ARG A 49 -1.90 6.09 -11.09
N GLU A 50 -2.98 5.31 -11.06
CA GLU A 50 -4.17 5.56 -11.88
C GLU A 50 -4.89 6.86 -11.46
N HIS A 51 -5.05 7.09 -10.16
CA HIS A 51 -5.73 8.27 -9.64
C HIS A 51 -4.93 9.56 -9.80
N VAL A 52 -3.60 9.49 -9.73
CA VAL A 52 -2.70 10.60 -10.11
C VAL A 52 -2.95 11.00 -11.57
N GLN A 53 -3.00 10.02 -12.49
CA GLN A 53 -3.30 10.28 -13.90
C GLN A 53 -4.70 10.86 -14.09
N LEU A 54 -5.70 10.35 -13.36
CA LEU A 54 -7.06 10.86 -13.41
C LEU A 54 -7.13 12.32 -12.94
N ALA A 55 -6.55 12.66 -11.79
CA ALA A 55 -6.52 14.02 -11.25
C ALA A 55 -5.84 14.99 -12.23
N ASN A 56 -4.70 14.58 -12.81
CA ASN A 56 -4.02 15.35 -13.85
C ASN A 56 -4.90 15.59 -15.08
N SER A 57 -5.60 14.55 -15.57
CA SER A 57 -6.47 14.64 -16.74
C SER A 57 -7.67 15.57 -16.54
N LEU A 58 -8.13 15.74 -15.29
CA LEU A 58 -9.20 16.64 -14.90
C LEU A 58 -8.71 18.08 -14.60
N GLY A 59 -7.39 18.30 -14.63
CA GLY A 59 -6.75 19.58 -14.31
C GLY A 59 -6.73 19.91 -12.82
N ASP A 60 -6.88 18.91 -11.95
CA ASP A 60 -6.80 19.08 -10.50
C ASP A 60 -5.38 18.80 -9.98
N TYR A 61 -4.49 19.78 -10.18
CA TYR A 61 -3.08 19.68 -9.80
C TYR A 61 -2.87 19.59 -8.28
N ALA A 62 -3.79 20.10 -7.48
CA ALA A 62 -3.66 20.04 -6.02
C ALA A 62 -3.91 18.62 -5.51
N THR A 63 -4.94 17.95 -6.05
CA THR A 63 -5.18 16.53 -5.75
C THR A 63 -4.11 15.64 -6.35
N GLU A 64 -3.61 15.94 -7.56
CA GLU A 64 -2.50 15.21 -8.16
C GLU A 64 -1.27 15.21 -7.24
N GLU A 65 -0.85 16.38 -6.77
CA GLU A 65 0.33 16.51 -5.89
C GLU A 65 0.13 15.73 -4.58
N LEU A 66 -1.03 15.88 -3.95
CA LEU A 66 -1.35 15.14 -2.73
C LEU A 66 -1.27 13.61 -2.93
N LEU A 67 -1.78 13.12 -4.06
CA LEU A 67 -1.72 11.69 -4.37
C LEU A 67 -0.30 11.22 -4.69
N ARG A 68 0.56 12.08 -5.23
CA ARG A 68 1.99 11.77 -5.45
C ARG A 68 2.75 11.66 -4.14
N GLU A 69 2.53 12.58 -3.19
CA GLU A 69 3.12 12.50 -1.85
C GLU A 69 2.73 11.18 -1.15
N ILE A 70 1.44 10.81 -1.21
CA ILE A 70 0.96 9.53 -0.66
C ILE A 70 1.59 8.33 -1.39
N LEU A 71 1.73 8.41 -2.71
CA LEU A 71 2.36 7.35 -3.51
C LEU A 71 3.81 7.12 -3.10
N GLU A 72 4.59 8.18 -2.89
CA GLU A 72 5.98 8.07 -2.43
C GLU A 72 6.06 7.35 -1.08
N ASP A 73 5.22 7.72 -0.11
CA ASP A 73 5.15 7.06 1.20
C ASP A 73 4.76 5.57 1.06
N VAL A 74 3.76 5.26 0.23
CA VAL A 74 3.30 3.87 0.02
C VAL A 74 4.38 3.00 -0.63
N GLU A 75 5.08 3.52 -1.64
CA GLU A 75 6.18 2.82 -2.31
C GLU A 75 7.37 2.61 -1.35
N GLU A 76 7.70 3.59 -0.50
CA GLU A 76 8.74 3.45 0.53
C GLU A 76 8.39 2.36 1.56
N HIS A 77 7.15 2.33 2.05
CA HIS A 77 6.72 1.28 2.97
C HIS A 77 6.76 -0.11 2.31
N GLY A 78 6.28 -0.24 1.07
CA GLY A 78 6.36 -1.49 0.33
C GLY A 78 7.80 -1.97 0.15
N HIS A 79 8.73 -1.06 -0.16
CA HIS A 79 10.16 -1.39 -0.26
C HIS A 79 10.77 -1.84 1.07
N HIS A 80 10.39 -1.22 2.19
CA HIS A 80 10.84 -1.69 3.50
C HIS A 80 10.32 -3.10 3.84
N VAL A 81 9.06 -3.41 3.50
CA VAL A 81 8.49 -4.75 3.68
C VAL A 81 9.19 -5.77 2.81
N GLU A 82 9.44 -5.45 1.53
CA GLU A 82 10.24 -6.28 0.62
C GLU A 82 11.60 -6.63 1.24
N HIS A 83 12.32 -5.63 1.79
CA HIS A 83 13.62 -5.85 2.43
C HIS A 83 13.54 -6.79 3.65
N TYR A 84 12.49 -6.72 4.46
CA TYR A 84 12.30 -7.66 5.58
C TYR A 84 12.02 -9.09 5.12
N LEU A 85 11.47 -9.26 3.91
CA LEU A 85 11.18 -10.57 3.33
C LEU A 85 12.37 -11.16 2.55
N GLU A 86 13.38 -10.37 2.20
CA GLU A 86 14.59 -10.88 1.57
C GLU A 86 15.23 -12.00 2.43
N ASP A 87 15.72 -13.04 1.76
CA ASP A 87 16.51 -14.11 2.40
C ASP A 87 17.96 -13.64 2.67
N ASP A 88 18.12 -12.43 3.22
CA ASP A 88 19.43 -11.89 3.53
C ASP A 88 19.87 -12.39 4.92
N THR A 89 20.84 -13.31 4.90
CA THR A 89 21.43 -13.88 6.10
C THR A 89 22.92 -13.57 6.15
N LEU A 90 23.36 -13.02 7.29
CA LEU A 90 24.79 -12.89 7.59
C LEU A 90 25.44 -14.25 7.90
N VAL A 91 24.63 -15.32 8.04
CA VAL A 91 25.09 -16.69 8.26
C VAL A 91 25.23 -17.39 6.90
N THR A 92 26.46 -17.42 6.40
CA THR A 92 26.86 -18.22 5.25
C THR A 92 27.38 -19.58 5.71
N GLU A 93 27.49 -20.56 4.82
CA GLU A 93 28.10 -21.87 5.15
C GLU A 93 29.52 -21.69 5.73
N GLY A 94 30.28 -20.71 5.25
CA GLY A 94 31.62 -20.38 5.78
C GLY A 94 31.62 -19.67 7.14
N ALA A 95 30.47 -19.21 7.63
CA ALA A 95 30.31 -18.67 8.98
C ALA A 95 29.94 -19.75 10.02
N LEU A 96 29.55 -20.95 9.57
CA LEU A 96 29.18 -22.10 10.41
C LEU A 96 30.33 -23.10 10.63
N GLU A 97 31.45 -22.97 9.89
CA GLU A 97 32.73 -23.66 10.14
C GLU A 97 33.59 -22.94 11.20
#